data_AF-X0H1D8-F1
#
_entry.id   AF-X0H1D8-F1
#
_cell.length_a   1.000
_cell.length_b   1.000
_cell.length_c   1.000
_cell.angle_alpha   90.00
_cell.angle_beta   90.00
_cell.angle_gamma   90.00
#
_symmetry.space_group_name_H-M   'P 1'
#
loop_
_entity.id
_entity.type
_entity.pdbx_description
1 polymer ?
#
loop_
_entity_poly.entity_id
_entity_poly.type
_entity_poly.pdbx_seq_one_letter_code
_entity_poly.pdbx_strand_id
1 'polypeptide(L)'
;MAPSVEHFKFRILIVGAGPVDLQTQGGTPTVQPAAARAYTHIGLGAALAAISITGHGLYSWPYKDSFGPEGVLSYGNVKAFMTERPAVQLMAYDASIVAGVTVLFNCQVIGLDQNALPVRLWTADGQEYTADLIIAADGIKSKIRQIIYPDRAVEPVPTRECILQSQVPLHILKSDDRVTPYLEPNTTHGTLGPSKFSICRATVEGNLAMTSIVMDYGLPSAQGDINASWTMPGDPDELRDMFKAFPVPQRAYLEHASKCTKWRIAIAAEIPKWIGKSSRVILIKPKFTILSIVAEELCRLIHGLRCMFSALRQCYTHKLRYLFKRSTFSFLTPGLDSMYSPFQ
;
A
#
# COMPACT_ATOMS: atom_id res chain seq x y z
N MET A 1 -0.42 32.04 32.69
CA MET A 1 -0.11 30.60 32.67
C MET A 1 -0.62 30.02 31.36
N ALA A 2 0.27 29.58 30.48
CA ALA A 2 -0.13 28.90 29.24
C ALA A 2 -0.71 27.52 29.61
N PRO A 3 -1.87 27.10 29.07
CA PRO A 3 -2.42 25.79 29.34
C PRO A 3 -1.46 24.71 28.81
N SER A 4 -1.08 23.79 29.70
CA SER A 4 -0.24 22.63 29.42
C SER A 4 -0.81 21.81 28.26
N VAL A 5 0.05 21.52 27.27
CA VAL A 5 -0.27 20.61 26.17
C VAL A 5 -0.39 19.19 26.76
N GLU A 6 -1.62 18.76 27.06
CA GLU A 6 -1.90 17.35 27.25
C GLU A 6 -1.55 16.62 25.94
N HIS A 7 -0.52 15.78 26.00
CA HIS A 7 -0.23 14.83 24.93
C HIS A 7 -1.37 13.82 24.90
N PHE A 8 -2.27 13.94 23.91
CA PHE A 8 -3.29 12.93 23.67
C PHE A 8 -2.60 11.58 23.46
N LYS A 9 -2.75 10.66 24.43
CA LYS A 9 -2.32 9.28 24.31
C LYS A 9 -3.42 8.50 23.59
N PHE A 10 -3.20 8.19 22.32
CA PHE A 10 -4.08 7.29 21.58
C PHE A 10 -3.71 5.84 21.89
N ARG A 11 -4.71 4.98 22.13
CA ARG A 11 -4.53 3.53 22.13
C ARG A 11 -4.83 3.04 20.71
N ILE A 12 -3.83 2.47 20.05
CA ILE A 12 -3.96 1.94 18.68
C ILE A 12 -3.99 0.43 18.75
N LEU A 13 -5.02 -0.16 18.15
CA LEU A 13 -5.18 -1.59 17.96
C LEU A 13 -5.20 -1.89 16.47
N ILE A 14 -4.27 -2.70 15.99
CA ILE A 14 -4.25 -3.23 14.62
C ILE A 14 -4.77 -4.67 14.66
N VAL A 15 -5.74 -4.96 13.80
CA VAL A 15 -6.39 -6.26 13.69
C VAL A 15 -6.11 -6.81 12.29
N GLY A 16 -5.31 -7.87 12.21
CA GLY A 16 -4.87 -8.51 10.97
C GLY A 16 -5.50 -9.89 10.79
N ALA A 17 -6.04 -10.15 9.59
CA ALA A 17 -6.65 -11.44 9.26
C ALA A 17 -5.64 -12.56 8.95
N GLY A 18 -4.38 -12.19 8.64
CA GLY A 18 -3.34 -13.15 8.30
C GLY A 18 -2.66 -13.79 9.52
N PRO A 19 -1.89 -14.86 9.31
CA PRO A 19 -1.02 -15.42 10.33
C PRO A 19 0.03 -14.40 10.78
N VAL A 20 0.72 -14.72 11.87
CA VAL A 20 1.84 -13.91 12.40
C VAL A 20 2.96 -13.79 11.35
N ASP A 21 3.09 -14.78 10.48
CA ASP A 21 4.08 -14.78 9.40
C ASP A 21 3.77 -13.66 8.39
N LEU A 22 4.76 -12.79 8.21
CA LEU A 22 4.70 -11.73 7.21
C LEU A 22 4.60 -12.33 5.81
N GLN A 23 3.96 -11.60 4.89
CA GLN A 23 3.77 -12.09 3.52
C GLN A 23 5.12 -12.14 2.80
N THR A 24 5.70 -13.34 2.69
CA THR A 24 6.93 -13.63 1.93
C THR A 24 6.75 -13.50 0.41
N GLN A 25 5.50 -13.45 -0.07
CA GLN A 25 5.13 -13.52 -1.48
C GLN A 25 4.51 -12.22 -1.98
N GLY A 26 4.65 -11.92 -3.28
CA GLY A 26 4.09 -10.72 -3.91
C GLY A 26 5.11 -9.72 -4.44
N GLY A 27 6.30 -10.21 -4.79
CA GLY A 27 7.25 -9.54 -5.68
C GLY A 27 8.26 -8.61 -5.02
N THR A 28 8.94 -7.88 -5.90
CA THR A 28 10.06 -6.97 -5.64
C THR A 28 9.59 -5.51 -5.74
N PRO A 29 8.84 -4.97 -4.76
CA PRO A 29 8.30 -3.62 -4.85
C PRO A 29 9.40 -2.56 -4.94
N THR A 30 9.04 -1.46 -5.59
CA THR A 30 9.80 -0.21 -5.54
C THR A 30 8.99 0.81 -4.77
N VAL A 31 9.49 1.25 -3.62
CA VAL A 31 8.90 2.34 -2.85
C VAL A 31 9.20 3.65 -3.58
N GLN A 32 8.16 4.25 -4.13
CA GLN A 32 8.25 5.47 -4.93
C GLN A 32 8.62 6.69 -4.07
N PRO A 33 9.16 7.77 -4.66
CA PRO A 33 9.63 8.94 -3.91
C PRO A 33 8.61 9.58 -2.98
N ALA A 34 7.32 9.60 -3.37
CA ALA A 34 6.25 10.14 -2.53
C ALA A 34 6.08 9.34 -1.23
N ALA A 35 6.04 8.01 -1.35
CA ALA A 35 5.99 7.12 -0.20
C ALA A 35 7.26 7.18 0.64
N ALA A 36 8.43 7.26 0.01
CA ALA A 36 9.69 7.39 0.73
C ALA A 36 9.76 8.67 1.58
N ARG A 37 9.24 9.80 1.06
CA ARG A 37 9.09 11.03 1.84
C ARG A 37 8.13 10.83 3.01
N ALA A 38 7.04 10.09 2.82
CA ALA A 38 6.09 9.79 3.88
C ALA A 38 6.73 8.93 4.99
N TYR A 39 7.49 7.89 4.64
CA TYR A 39 8.29 7.11 5.59
C TYR A 39 9.29 7.98 6.36
N THR A 40 9.96 8.89 5.66
CA THR A 40 10.89 9.84 6.29
C THR A 40 10.17 10.74 7.29
N HIS A 41 8.97 11.22 6.95
CA HIS A 41 8.17 12.10 7.82
C HIS A 41 7.72 11.41 9.11
N ILE A 42 7.49 10.10 9.09
CA ILE A 42 7.16 9.31 10.28
C ILE A 42 8.39 8.72 10.99
N GLY A 43 9.60 9.16 10.65
CA GLY A 43 10.85 8.74 11.31
C GLY A 43 11.44 7.41 10.82
N LEU A 44 10.89 6.80 9.77
CA LEU A 44 11.33 5.51 9.22
C LEU A 44 12.24 5.64 7.99
N GLY A 45 12.74 6.84 7.69
CA GLY A 45 13.59 7.08 6.51
C GLY A 45 14.89 6.27 6.55
N ALA A 46 15.56 6.20 7.70
CA ALA A 46 16.81 5.42 7.85
C ALA A 46 16.55 3.91 7.79
N ALA A 47 15.48 3.43 8.43
CA ALA A 47 15.09 2.03 8.38
C ALA A 47 14.73 1.58 6.94
N LEU A 48 14.01 2.43 6.19
CA LEU A 48 13.70 2.18 4.78
C LEU A 48 14.97 2.12 3.92
N ALA A 49 15.94 3.00 4.17
CA ALA A 49 17.21 2.98 3.47
C ALA A 49 18.02 1.70 3.76
N ALA A 50 17.98 1.21 5.00
CA ALA A 50 18.71 0.01 5.42
C ALA A 50 18.19 -1.29 4.75
N ILE A 51 16.89 -1.36 4.46
CA ILE A 51 16.27 -2.51 3.77
C ILE A 51 16.23 -2.36 2.24
N SER A 52 16.83 -1.30 1.72
CA SER A 52 16.83 -1.02 0.29
C SER A 52 18.01 -1.69 -0.40
N ILE A 53 17.72 -2.29 -1.54
CA ILE A 53 18.68 -2.76 -2.51
C ILE A 53 19.08 -1.54 -3.33
N THR A 54 20.36 -1.19 -3.28
CA THR A 54 20.90 -0.09 -4.10
C THR A 54 20.94 -0.55 -5.55
N GLY A 55 20.19 0.12 -6.43
CA GLY A 55 20.23 -0.14 -7.87
C GLY A 55 21.15 0.83 -8.60
N HIS A 56 21.99 0.34 -9.50
CA HIS A 56 22.83 1.16 -10.39
C HIS A 56 22.04 1.75 -11.57
N GLY A 57 20.84 1.21 -11.87
CA GLY A 57 19.94 1.73 -12.90
C GLY A 57 18.98 0.67 -13.44
N LEU A 58 18.00 1.11 -14.22
CA LEU A 58 17.19 0.25 -15.08
C LEU A 58 17.85 0.18 -16.46
N TYR A 59 18.41 -0.97 -16.80
CA TYR A 59 18.96 -1.28 -18.11
C TYR A 59 17.81 -1.68 -19.03
N SER A 60 17.49 -0.82 -20.00
CA SER A 60 16.48 -1.10 -21.02
C SER A 60 17.07 -1.99 -22.09
N TRP A 61 16.36 -3.05 -22.44
CA TRP A 61 16.71 -3.96 -23.51
C TRP A 61 15.74 -3.80 -24.67
N PRO A 62 16.24 -3.78 -25.91
CA PRO A 62 15.37 -3.79 -27.07
C PRO A 62 14.56 -5.09 -27.10
N TYR A 63 13.35 -5.06 -27.67
CA TYR A 63 12.51 -6.27 -27.81
C TYR A 63 13.18 -7.39 -28.63
N LYS A 64 14.01 -7.01 -29.60
CA LYS A 64 14.73 -7.93 -30.49
C LYS A 64 16.15 -8.13 -30.00
N ASP A 65 16.75 -9.25 -30.41
CA ASP A 65 18.11 -9.62 -30.02
C ASP A 65 19.10 -8.50 -30.37
N SER A 66 19.92 -8.14 -29.38
CA SER A 66 20.96 -7.11 -29.45
C SER A 66 22.19 -7.59 -28.67
N PHE A 67 23.33 -6.94 -28.91
CA PHE A 67 24.57 -7.21 -28.16
C PHE A 67 24.54 -6.68 -26.73
N GLY A 68 23.50 -5.93 -26.34
CA GLY A 68 23.43 -5.30 -25.03
C GLY A 68 22.21 -4.40 -24.85
N PRO A 69 22.08 -3.76 -23.68
CA PRO A 69 21.02 -2.82 -23.40
C PRO A 69 21.12 -1.59 -24.33
N GLU A 70 19.97 -1.05 -24.73
CA GLU A 70 19.88 0.15 -25.58
C GLU A 70 20.08 1.44 -24.79
N GLY A 71 19.90 1.38 -23.47
CA GLY A 71 20.06 2.52 -22.58
C GLY A 71 19.97 2.14 -21.11
N VAL A 72 20.47 3.03 -20.27
CA VAL A 72 20.38 2.89 -18.81
C VAL A 72 19.67 4.10 -18.25
N LEU A 73 18.50 3.87 -17.67
CA LEU A 73 17.82 4.87 -16.87
C LEU A 73 18.45 4.87 -15.49
N SER A 74 19.30 5.87 -15.24
CA SER A 74 19.80 6.11 -13.88
C SER A 74 18.65 6.57 -12.99
N TYR A 75 18.61 6.03 -11.77
CA TYR A 75 17.67 6.49 -10.76
C TYR A 75 17.98 7.91 -10.25
N GLY A 76 19.13 8.51 -10.62
CA GLY A 76 19.48 9.90 -10.31
C GLY A 76 19.35 10.25 -8.82
N ASN A 77 18.92 11.49 -8.52
CA ASN A 77 18.56 11.94 -7.16
C ASN A 77 17.18 11.43 -6.70
N VAL A 78 16.52 10.59 -7.49
CA VAL A 78 15.18 10.08 -7.18
C VAL A 78 15.36 8.95 -6.16
N LYS A 79 15.08 9.26 -4.89
CA LYS A 79 15.11 8.29 -3.78
C LYS A 79 13.93 7.31 -3.87
N ALA A 80 13.88 6.51 -4.92
CA ALA A 80 13.08 5.30 -4.98
C ALA A 80 13.87 4.17 -4.32
N PHE A 81 13.21 3.40 -3.44
CA PHE A 81 13.87 2.33 -2.70
C PHE A 81 13.37 0.99 -3.25
N MET A 82 14.26 0.24 -3.90
CA MET A 82 13.98 -1.13 -4.30
C MET A 82 14.12 -2.02 -3.08
N THR A 83 13.10 -2.81 -2.78
CA THR A 83 13.12 -3.64 -1.58
C THR A 83 12.20 -4.83 -1.78
N GLU A 84 12.05 -5.63 -0.74
CA GLU A 84 11.20 -6.80 -0.76
C GLU A 84 10.04 -6.56 0.20
N ARG A 85 8.84 -6.95 -0.24
CA ARG A 85 7.61 -6.77 0.55
C ARG A 85 7.74 -7.20 2.02
N PRO A 86 8.36 -8.36 2.34
CA PRO A 86 8.45 -8.82 3.73
C PRO A 86 9.30 -7.86 4.57
N ALA A 87 10.40 -7.34 4.00
CA ALA A 87 11.29 -6.42 4.69
C ALA A 87 10.57 -5.11 5.05
N VAL A 88 9.76 -4.56 4.14
CA VAL A 88 9.00 -3.34 4.44
C VAL A 88 7.92 -3.62 5.49
N GLN A 89 7.23 -4.77 5.40
CA GLN A 89 6.20 -5.17 6.37
C GLN A 89 6.79 -5.34 7.76
N LEU A 90 7.95 -6.00 7.88
CA LEU A 90 8.65 -6.20 9.14
C LEU A 90 9.08 -4.86 9.74
N MET A 91 9.71 -4.00 8.94
CA MET A 91 10.09 -2.65 9.37
C MET A 91 8.90 -1.86 9.91
N ALA A 92 7.74 -1.92 9.24
CA ALA A 92 6.54 -1.22 9.70
C ALA A 92 5.93 -1.86 10.96
N TYR A 93 5.99 -3.19 11.09
CA TYR A 93 5.55 -3.92 12.28
C TYR A 93 6.41 -3.54 13.49
N ASP A 94 7.73 -3.65 13.38
CA ASP A 94 8.67 -3.34 14.46
C ASP A 94 8.50 -1.88 14.93
N ALA A 95 8.38 -0.94 13.98
CA ALA A 95 8.11 0.46 14.27
C ALA A 95 6.79 0.66 15.04
N SER A 96 5.76 -0.12 14.72
CA SER A 96 4.46 -0.06 15.38
C SER A 96 4.56 -0.55 16.83
N ILE A 97 5.28 -1.66 17.05
CA ILE A 97 5.50 -2.20 18.41
C ILE A 97 6.29 -1.21 19.27
N VAL A 98 7.36 -0.61 18.74
CA VAL A 98 8.15 0.42 19.44
C VAL A 98 7.30 1.64 19.80
N ALA A 99 6.32 1.99 18.95
CA ALA A 99 5.38 3.08 19.22
C ALA A 99 4.26 2.72 20.23
N GLY A 100 4.25 1.49 20.77
CA GLY A 100 3.26 1.02 21.74
C GLY A 100 1.92 0.60 21.13
N VAL A 101 1.89 0.29 19.82
CA VAL A 101 0.69 -0.23 19.14
C VAL A 101 0.46 -1.68 19.53
N THR A 102 -0.78 -2.03 19.86
CA THR A 102 -1.17 -3.43 20.03
C THR A 102 -1.52 -4.02 18.66
N VAL A 103 -0.89 -5.13 18.30
CA VAL A 103 -1.14 -5.83 17.02
C VAL A 103 -1.68 -7.22 17.32
N LEU A 104 -2.86 -7.52 16.79
CA LEU A 104 -3.50 -8.83 16.86
C LEU A 104 -3.52 -9.46 15.48
N PHE A 105 -3.02 -10.69 15.38
CA PHE A 105 -3.04 -11.51 14.18
C PHE A 105 -4.14 -12.56 14.26
N ASN A 106 -4.44 -13.22 13.14
CA ASN A 106 -5.52 -14.20 13.03
C ASN A 106 -6.91 -13.67 13.43
N CYS A 107 -7.09 -12.34 13.40
CA CYS A 107 -8.34 -11.69 13.74
C CYS A 107 -9.01 -11.21 12.45
N GLN A 108 -9.82 -12.07 11.83
CA GLN A 108 -10.57 -11.70 10.64
C GLN A 108 -11.82 -10.92 11.01
N VAL A 109 -11.89 -9.63 10.67
CA VAL A 109 -13.11 -8.83 10.87
C VAL A 109 -14.19 -9.28 9.90
N ILE A 110 -15.35 -9.67 10.44
CA ILE A 110 -16.49 -10.17 9.64
C ILE A 110 -17.71 -9.25 9.72
N GLY A 111 -17.73 -8.28 10.64
CA GLY A 111 -18.74 -7.24 10.59
C GLY A 111 -18.46 -6.00 11.44
N LEU A 112 -19.37 -5.04 11.28
CA LEU A 112 -19.24 -3.66 11.74
C LEU A 112 -20.62 -3.08 12.03
N ASP A 113 -20.79 -2.52 13.22
CA ASP A 113 -21.87 -1.58 13.54
C ASP A 113 -21.28 -0.18 13.60
N GLN A 114 -21.40 0.53 12.49
CA GLN A 114 -20.90 1.91 12.37
C GLN A 114 -21.78 2.91 13.12
N ASN A 115 -23.02 2.57 13.48
CA ASN A 115 -23.97 3.50 14.11
C ASN A 115 -23.89 3.45 15.65
N ALA A 116 -23.31 2.39 16.22
CA ALA A 116 -22.98 2.33 17.63
C ALA A 116 -22.03 3.46 18.07
N LEU A 117 -22.14 3.84 19.35
CA LEU A 117 -21.26 4.81 20.00
C LEU A 117 -20.70 4.18 21.29
N PRO A 118 -19.41 3.82 21.35
CA PRO A 118 -18.40 3.85 20.27
C PRO A 118 -18.71 2.87 19.12
N VAL A 119 -18.05 3.00 17.96
CA VAL A 119 -18.26 2.07 16.83
C VAL A 119 -17.78 0.67 17.20
N ARG A 120 -18.47 -0.37 16.71
CA ARG A 120 -18.23 -1.76 17.10
C ARG A 120 -17.89 -2.61 15.89
N LEU A 121 -16.94 -3.53 16.04
CA LEU A 121 -16.63 -4.54 15.04
C LEU A 121 -16.55 -5.91 15.70
N TRP A 122 -16.82 -6.96 14.94
CA TRP A 122 -16.70 -8.34 15.39
C TRP A 122 -15.83 -9.17 14.45
N THR A 123 -15.07 -10.07 15.04
CA THR A 123 -14.14 -10.96 14.35
C THR A 123 -14.69 -12.38 14.26
N ALA A 124 -14.13 -13.18 13.34
CA ALA A 124 -14.61 -14.52 13.03
C ALA A 124 -14.51 -15.51 14.21
N ASP A 125 -13.61 -15.24 15.17
CA ASP A 125 -13.45 -15.96 16.42
C ASP A 125 -14.49 -15.57 17.50
N GLY A 126 -15.45 -14.70 17.15
CA GLY A 126 -16.52 -14.25 18.04
C GLY A 126 -16.13 -13.10 18.98
N GLN A 127 -14.90 -12.57 18.87
CA GLN A 127 -14.49 -11.41 19.67
C GLN A 127 -15.13 -10.13 19.14
N GLU A 128 -15.34 -9.19 20.07
CA GLU A 128 -15.90 -7.88 19.78
C GLU A 128 -14.95 -6.78 20.23
N TYR A 129 -14.80 -5.77 19.39
CA TYR A 129 -13.97 -4.61 19.67
C TYR A 129 -14.77 -3.34 19.49
N THR A 130 -14.50 -2.34 20.35
CA THR A 130 -15.09 -1.01 20.26
C THR A 130 -14.00 0.03 20.08
N ALA A 131 -14.29 1.09 19.32
CA ALA A 131 -13.35 2.18 19.07
C ALA A 131 -14.07 3.50 18.82
N ASP A 132 -13.40 4.63 19.08
CA ASP A 132 -13.91 5.95 18.70
C ASP A 132 -13.86 6.19 17.19
N LEU A 133 -12.91 5.52 16.53
CA LEU A 133 -12.59 5.59 15.11
C LEU A 133 -12.05 4.24 14.62
N ILE A 134 -12.51 3.78 13.46
CA ILE A 134 -11.98 2.62 12.75
C ILE A 134 -11.33 3.08 11.44
N ILE A 135 -10.12 2.59 11.18
CA ILE A 135 -9.43 2.73 9.90
C ILE A 135 -9.38 1.37 9.23
N ALA A 136 -10.12 1.22 8.14
CA ALA A 136 -10.21 0.00 7.37
C ALA A 136 -9.16 0.02 6.24
N ALA A 137 -8.08 -0.72 6.47
CA ALA A 137 -6.98 -0.97 5.54
C ALA A 137 -6.95 -2.45 5.07
N ASP A 138 -8.13 -3.06 4.93
CA ASP A 138 -8.36 -4.50 4.65
C ASP A 138 -8.30 -4.86 3.16
N GLY A 139 -7.65 -4.02 2.34
CA GLY A 139 -7.22 -4.38 0.99
C GLY A 139 -8.30 -4.34 -0.09
N ILE A 140 -7.95 -4.89 -1.27
CA ILE A 140 -8.82 -4.84 -2.45
C ILE A 140 -10.11 -5.64 -2.29
N LYS A 141 -10.15 -6.61 -1.36
CA LYS A 141 -11.35 -7.41 -1.02
C LYS A 141 -12.00 -6.98 0.30
N SER A 142 -11.88 -5.70 0.63
CA SER A 142 -12.35 -5.12 1.90
C SER A 142 -13.78 -5.54 2.26
N LYS A 143 -13.92 -6.23 3.39
CA LYS A 143 -15.22 -6.61 3.95
C LYS A 143 -15.93 -5.38 4.53
N ILE A 144 -15.16 -4.47 5.12
CA ILE A 144 -15.69 -3.21 5.65
C ILE A 144 -16.29 -2.35 4.53
N ARG A 145 -15.68 -2.33 3.34
CA ARG A 145 -16.22 -1.63 2.18
C ARG A 145 -17.57 -2.19 1.75
N GLN A 146 -17.76 -3.51 1.76
CA GLN A 146 -19.06 -4.15 1.49
C GLN A 146 -20.11 -3.75 2.53
N ILE A 147 -19.75 -3.69 3.81
CA ILE A 147 -20.68 -3.35 4.89
C ILE A 147 -21.13 -1.88 4.83
N ILE A 148 -20.22 -0.97 4.47
CA ILE A 148 -20.55 0.46 4.36
C ILE A 148 -21.40 0.75 3.12
N TYR A 149 -21.27 -0.07 2.07
CA TYR A 149 -21.98 0.08 0.80
C TYR A 149 -22.73 -1.22 0.39
N PRO A 150 -23.76 -1.64 1.14
CA PRO A 150 -24.47 -2.90 0.88
C PRO A 150 -25.20 -2.91 -0.46
N ASP A 151 -25.68 -1.75 -0.92
CA ASP A 151 -26.46 -1.60 -2.15
C ASP A 151 -25.59 -1.32 -3.40
N ARG A 152 -24.28 -1.59 -3.32
CA ARG A 152 -23.34 -1.35 -4.43
C ARG A 152 -22.46 -2.56 -4.69
N ALA A 153 -22.20 -2.83 -5.97
CA ALA A 153 -21.15 -3.74 -6.38
C ALA A 153 -19.79 -3.12 -6.04
N VAL A 154 -19.19 -3.55 -4.93
CA VAL A 154 -17.87 -3.08 -4.47
C VAL A 154 -16.77 -4.14 -4.64
N GLU A 155 -17.07 -5.20 -5.37
CA GLU A 155 -16.13 -6.26 -5.71
C GLU A 155 -15.02 -5.74 -6.64
N PRO A 156 -13.80 -6.31 -6.55
CA PRO A 156 -12.72 -5.98 -7.47
C PRO A 156 -13.15 -6.22 -8.93
N VAL A 157 -12.88 -5.25 -9.79
CA VAL A 157 -13.12 -5.37 -11.24
C VAL A 157 -11.86 -5.92 -11.87
N PRO A 158 -11.87 -7.14 -12.44
CA PRO A 158 -10.70 -7.70 -13.10
C PRO A 158 -10.38 -6.90 -14.36
N THR A 159 -9.09 -6.74 -14.63
CA THR A 159 -8.60 -6.13 -15.85
C THR A 159 -8.10 -7.21 -16.81
N ARG A 160 -7.65 -6.81 -18.01
CA ARG A 160 -7.20 -7.75 -19.06
C ARG A 160 -5.74 -8.15 -18.91
N GLU A 161 -5.04 -7.46 -18.02
CA GLU A 161 -3.64 -7.62 -17.72
C GLU A 161 -3.41 -8.78 -16.74
N CYS A 162 -2.35 -9.52 -16.99
CA CYS A 162 -1.87 -10.57 -16.11
C CYS A 162 -0.40 -10.35 -15.80
N ILE A 163 -0.01 -10.69 -14.58
CA ILE A 163 1.39 -10.71 -14.19
C ILE A 163 1.75 -12.14 -13.79
N LEU A 164 2.89 -12.58 -14.31
CA LEU A 164 3.53 -13.83 -13.95
C LEU A 164 4.87 -13.51 -13.27
N GLN A 165 5.14 -14.14 -12.13
CA GLN A 165 6.43 -14.03 -11.45
C GLN A 165 7.15 -15.35 -11.46
N SER A 166 8.44 -15.32 -11.73
CA SER A 166 9.34 -16.45 -11.57
C SER A 166 10.56 -16.00 -10.81
N GLN A 167 11.22 -16.95 -10.15
CA GLN A 167 12.51 -16.73 -9.54
C GLN A 167 13.40 -17.93 -9.84
N VAL A 168 14.66 -17.69 -10.17
CA VAL A 168 15.66 -18.73 -10.39
C VAL A 168 16.89 -18.43 -9.52
N PRO A 169 17.42 -19.40 -8.76
CA PRO A 169 18.65 -19.23 -8.00
C PRO A 169 19.82 -18.77 -8.88
N LEU A 170 20.55 -17.74 -8.43
CA LEU A 170 21.66 -17.16 -9.20
C LEU A 170 22.74 -18.20 -9.51
N HIS A 171 22.97 -19.16 -8.62
CA HIS A 171 23.99 -20.22 -8.83
C HIS A 171 23.66 -21.15 -10.01
N ILE A 172 22.37 -21.31 -10.36
CA ILE A 172 21.94 -22.07 -11.55
C ILE A 172 22.23 -21.23 -12.80
N LEU A 173 21.83 -19.96 -12.79
CA LEU A 173 21.96 -19.05 -13.94
C LEU A 173 23.41 -18.76 -14.32
N LYS A 174 24.34 -18.79 -13.37
CA LYS A 174 25.78 -18.59 -13.61
C LYS A 174 26.41 -19.62 -14.56
N SER A 175 25.74 -20.76 -14.76
CA SER A 175 26.21 -21.79 -15.71
C SER A 175 25.81 -21.51 -17.17
N ASP A 176 25.00 -20.48 -17.43
CA ASP A 176 24.47 -20.14 -18.74
C ASP A 176 24.92 -18.75 -19.18
N ASP A 177 25.94 -18.69 -20.05
CA ASP A 177 26.54 -17.45 -20.54
C ASP A 177 25.53 -16.50 -21.21
N ARG A 178 24.40 -17.03 -21.70
CA ARG A 178 23.33 -16.23 -22.32
C ARG A 178 22.65 -15.31 -21.31
N VAL A 179 22.63 -15.69 -20.03
CA VAL A 179 21.97 -14.92 -18.96
C VAL A 179 22.92 -13.96 -18.25
N THR A 180 24.24 -14.14 -18.41
CA THR A 180 25.28 -13.30 -17.78
C THR A 180 25.00 -11.80 -17.79
N PRO A 181 24.48 -11.19 -18.89
CA PRO A 181 24.18 -9.77 -18.88
C PRO A 181 23.15 -9.32 -17.84
N TYR A 182 22.32 -10.23 -17.29
CA TYR A 182 21.34 -9.96 -16.22
C TYR A 182 21.90 -10.21 -14.82
N LEU A 183 23.09 -10.79 -14.70
CA LEU A 183 23.67 -11.23 -13.44
C LEU A 183 24.61 -10.19 -12.81
N GLU A 184 24.81 -9.05 -13.48
CA GLU A 184 25.58 -7.95 -12.95
C GLU A 184 25.01 -7.50 -11.57
N PRO A 185 25.86 -7.28 -10.56
CA PRO A 185 25.38 -6.87 -9.25
C PRO A 185 24.63 -5.53 -9.32
N ASN A 186 23.56 -5.41 -8.52
CA ASN A 186 22.82 -4.17 -8.33
C ASN A 186 22.19 -3.59 -9.61
N THR A 187 21.98 -4.38 -10.65
CA THR A 187 21.29 -3.95 -11.86
C THR A 187 19.83 -4.39 -11.86
N THR A 188 18.99 -3.65 -12.59
CA THR A 188 17.64 -4.07 -12.94
C THR A 188 17.53 -4.04 -14.44
N HIS A 189 16.97 -5.08 -15.05
CA HIS A 189 16.85 -5.21 -16.50
C HIS A 189 15.38 -5.19 -16.88
N GLY A 190 15.02 -4.43 -17.90
CA GLY A 190 13.65 -4.36 -18.40
C GLY A 190 13.60 -4.45 -19.91
N THR A 191 12.60 -5.17 -20.43
CA THR A 191 12.38 -5.30 -21.88
C THR A 191 10.92 -4.96 -22.19
N LEU A 192 10.71 -3.95 -23.05
CA LEU A 192 9.39 -3.60 -23.57
C LEU A 192 9.16 -4.29 -24.92
N GLY A 193 8.08 -5.06 -25.04
CA GLY A 193 7.65 -5.71 -26.27
C GLY A 193 6.18 -5.41 -26.62
N PRO A 194 5.69 -5.88 -27.77
CA PRO A 194 4.30 -5.71 -28.16
C PRO A 194 3.34 -6.35 -27.15
N SER A 195 2.51 -5.52 -26.49
CA SER A 195 1.57 -5.90 -25.43
C SER A 195 2.18 -6.64 -24.23
N LYS A 196 3.51 -6.63 -24.06
CA LYS A 196 4.20 -7.41 -23.03
C LYS A 196 5.40 -6.64 -22.50
N PHE A 197 5.69 -6.79 -21.22
CA PHE A 197 6.88 -6.20 -20.60
C PHE A 197 7.46 -7.16 -19.56
N SER A 198 8.77 -7.17 -19.41
CA SER A 198 9.45 -7.90 -18.35
C SER A 198 10.36 -6.96 -17.58
N ILE A 199 10.48 -7.22 -16.28
CA ILE A 199 11.49 -6.60 -15.43
C ILE A 199 12.10 -7.66 -14.51
N CYS A 200 13.41 -7.68 -14.40
CA CYS A 200 14.11 -8.57 -13.49
C CYS A 200 15.21 -7.86 -12.69
N ARG A 201 15.45 -8.39 -11.49
CA ARG A 201 16.55 -7.97 -10.62
C ARG A 201 16.90 -9.07 -9.63
N ALA A 202 18.13 -9.03 -9.11
CA ALA A 202 18.53 -9.91 -8.02
C ALA A 202 17.72 -9.63 -6.74
N THR A 203 17.44 -10.68 -5.98
CA THR A 203 16.83 -10.65 -4.64
C THR A 203 17.90 -10.79 -3.57
N VAL A 204 17.59 -10.41 -2.33
CA VAL A 204 18.52 -10.58 -1.19
C VAL A 204 18.79 -12.06 -0.89
N GLU A 205 17.84 -12.94 -1.24
CA GLU A 205 17.93 -14.39 -1.07
C GLU A 205 18.82 -15.08 -2.12
N GLY A 206 19.42 -14.33 -3.05
CA GLY A 206 20.32 -14.88 -4.07
C GLY A 206 19.60 -15.53 -5.25
N ASN A 207 18.39 -15.06 -5.58
CA ASN A 207 17.67 -15.41 -6.80
C ASN A 207 17.70 -14.23 -7.79
N LEU A 208 17.55 -14.52 -9.09
CA LEU A 208 17.09 -13.52 -10.05
C LEU A 208 15.57 -13.65 -10.14
N ALA A 209 14.84 -12.60 -9.76
CA ALA A 209 13.39 -12.58 -9.84
C ALA A 209 12.96 -11.82 -11.10
N MET A 210 12.08 -12.42 -11.90
CA MET A 210 11.49 -11.78 -13.08
C MET A 210 9.98 -11.64 -12.93
N THR A 211 9.51 -10.41 -13.14
CA THR A 211 8.10 -10.06 -13.27
C THR A 211 7.79 -9.85 -14.74
N SER A 212 6.94 -10.72 -15.28
CA SER A 212 6.48 -10.72 -16.66
C SER A 212 5.03 -10.25 -16.72
N ILE A 213 4.77 -9.17 -17.45
CA ILE A 213 3.45 -8.54 -17.57
C ILE A 213 2.94 -8.74 -18.99
N VAL A 214 1.70 -9.20 -19.10
CA VAL A 214 0.97 -9.41 -20.36
C VAL A 214 -0.26 -8.53 -20.35
N MET A 215 -0.33 -7.57 -21.27
CA MET A 215 -1.38 -6.55 -21.29
C MET A 215 -2.71 -7.06 -21.85
N ASP A 216 -2.64 -8.06 -22.72
CA ASP A 216 -3.76 -8.58 -23.50
C ASP A 216 -4.09 -10.05 -23.17
N TYR A 217 -3.85 -10.46 -21.92
CA TYR A 217 -4.10 -11.83 -21.45
C TYR A 217 -5.58 -12.24 -21.48
N GLY A 218 -6.50 -11.28 -21.64
CA GLY A 218 -7.94 -11.50 -21.73
C GLY A 218 -8.64 -11.38 -20.39
N LEU A 219 -9.97 -11.49 -20.37
CA LEU A 219 -10.74 -11.49 -19.12
C LEU A 219 -10.77 -12.89 -18.51
N PRO A 220 -10.83 -13.01 -17.17
CA PRO A 220 -11.12 -14.30 -16.55
C PRO A 220 -12.50 -14.81 -17.02
N SER A 221 -12.70 -16.13 -17.01
CA SER A 221 -14.04 -16.70 -17.18
C SER A 221 -14.98 -16.22 -16.06
N ALA A 222 -16.30 -16.35 -16.22
CA ALA A 222 -17.27 -15.91 -15.20
C ALA A 222 -17.07 -16.59 -13.82
N GLN A 223 -16.43 -17.77 -13.79
CA GLN A 223 -15.96 -18.47 -12.58
C GLN A 223 -14.45 -18.30 -12.30
N GLY A 224 -13.70 -17.64 -13.19
CA GLY A 224 -12.24 -17.57 -13.12
C GLY A 224 -11.74 -16.55 -12.10
N ASP A 225 -10.66 -16.90 -11.40
CA ASP A 225 -9.54 -16.12 -10.83
C ASP A 225 -9.74 -14.67 -10.30
N ILE A 226 -10.95 -14.12 -10.18
CA ILE A 226 -11.19 -12.85 -9.48
C ILE A 226 -10.88 -13.03 -7.98
N ASN A 227 -10.92 -14.28 -7.51
CA ASN A 227 -10.46 -14.67 -6.19
C ASN A 227 -8.94 -14.85 -6.06
N ALA A 228 -8.15 -14.60 -7.11
CA ALA A 228 -6.70 -14.75 -7.13
C ALA A 228 -6.02 -14.30 -5.83
N SER A 229 -5.48 -15.26 -5.10
CA SER A 229 -4.45 -15.02 -4.10
C SER A 229 -3.15 -14.65 -4.83
N TRP A 230 -2.23 -13.93 -4.16
CA TRP A 230 -0.87 -13.63 -4.67
C TRP A 230 0.01 -14.88 -4.92
N THR A 231 -0.57 -16.07 -4.81
CA THR A 231 0.10 -17.39 -4.73
C THR A 231 -0.48 -18.41 -5.69
N MET A 232 -1.34 -18.00 -6.63
CA MET A 232 -1.85 -18.99 -7.59
C MET A 232 -0.72 -19.51 -8.48
N PRO A 233 -0.62 -20.83 -8.67
CA PRO A 233 0.38 -21.41 -9.55
C PRO A 233 0.13 -20.96 -10.99
N GLY A 234 1.19 -20.51 -11.64
CA GLY A 234 1.23 -20.28 -13.08
C GLY A 234 1.84 -21.48 -13.81
N ASP A 235 1.69 -21.49 -15.13
CA ASP A 235 2.32 -22.48 -16.01
C ASP A 235 3.63 -21.89 -16.60
N PRO A 236 4.81 -22.46 -16.28
CA PRO A 236 6.07 -22.04 -16.86
C PRO A 236 6.15 -22.21 -18.38
N ASP A 237 5.46 -23.20 -18.95
CA ASP A 237 5.47 -23.43 -20.41
C ASP A 237 4.62 -22.39 -21.12
N GLU A 238 3.45 -22.04 -20.56
CA GLU A 238 2.66 -20.87 -20.99
C GLU A 238 3.51 -19.58 -20.94
N LEU A 239 4.26 -19.38 -19.86
CA LEU A 239 5.17 -18.23 -19.71
C LEU A 239 6.26 -18.21 -20.79
N ARG A 240 6.89 -19.35 -21.08
CA ARG A 240 7.91 -19.46 -22.13
C ARG A 240 7.32 -19.16 -23.51
N ASP A 241 6.16 -19.72 -23.83
CA ASP A 241 5.51 -19.49 -25.13
C ASP A 241 5.15 -18.00 -25.33
N MET A 242 4.59 -17.35 -24.31
CA MET A 242 4.22 -15.93 -24.37
C MET A 242 5.42 -15.00 -24.60
N PHE A 243 6.61 -15.38 -24.12
CA PHE A 243 7.82 -14.57 -24.18
C PHE A 243 8.89 -15.12 -25.15
N LYS A 244 8.55 -16.09 -26.01
CA LYS A 244 9.49 -16.72 -26.97
C LYS A 244 10.15 -15.75 -27.97
N ALA A 245 9.57 -14.58 -28.17
CA ALA A 245 10.06 -13.56 -29.09
C ALA A 245 10.88 -12.44 -28.40
N PHE A 246 11.03 -12.47 -27.08
CA PHE A 246 11.86 -11.55 -26.30
C PHE A 246 13.35 -11.91 -26.39
N PRO A 247 14.30 -11.05 -26.00
CA PRO A 247 15.74 -11.23 -26.21
C PRO A 247 16.34 -12.50 -25.60
N VAL A 248 17.48 -12.95 -26.18
CA VAL A 248 18.23 -14.15 -25.73
C VAL A 248 18.38 -14.26 -24.20
N PRO A 249 18.86 -13.23 -23.46
CA PRO A 249 19.07 -13.39 -22.01
C PRO A 249 17.78 -13.69 -21.25
N GLN A 250 16.65 -13.12 -21.70
CA GLN A 250 15.35 -13.37 -21.11
C GLN A 250 14.83 -14.78 -21.45
N ARG A 251 14.98 -15.23 -22.70
CA ARG A 251 14.59 -16.59 -23.09
C ARG A 251 15.40 -17.63 -22.31
N ALA A 252 16.71 -17.45 -22.22
CA ALA A 252 17.61 -18.32 -21.48
C ALA A 252 17.24 -18.37 -19.98
N TYR A 253 16.94 -17.23 -19.35
CA TYR A 253 16.41 -17.22 -17.98
C TYR A 253 15.11 -18.04 -17.85
N LEU A 254 14.17 -17.89 -18.78
CA LEU A 254 12.88 -18.61 -18.75
C LEU A 254 13.04 -20.11 -18.96
N GLU A 255 14.08 -20.57 -19.65
CA GLU A 255 14.40 -22.01 -19.75
C GLU A 255 14.66 -22.61 -18.35
N HIS A 256 15.37 -21.89 -17.48
CA HIS A 256 15.64 -22.31 -16.08
C HIS A 256 14.47 -22.12 -15.11
N ALA A 257 13.45 -21.35 -15.48
CA ALA A 257 12.29 -21.09 -14.61
C ALA A 257 11.37 -22.32 -14.52
N SER A 258 11.53 -23.14 -13.48
CA SER A 258 10.72 -24.36 -13.29
C SER A 258 9.36 -24.10 -12.64
N LYS A 259 9.14 -22.92 -12.07
CA LYS A 259 7.90 -22.51 -11.40
C LYS A 259 7.63 -21.05 -11.67
N CYS A 260 6.36 -20.70 -11.79
CA CYS A 260 5.92 -19.32 -11.75
C CYS A 260 4.61 -19.19 -10.96
N THR A 261 4.34 -17.99 -10.45
CA THR A 261 3.04 -17.61 -9.92
C THR A 261 2.32 -16.74 -10.94
N LYS A 262 0.99 -16.79 -10.93
CA LYS A 262 0.14 -16.03 -11.84
C LYS A 262 -0.88 -15.25 -11.04
N TRP A 263 -1.05 -13.96 -11.34
CA TRP A 263 -2.18 -13.20 -10.82
C TRP A 263 -2.71 -12.22 -11.86
N ARG A 264 -4.02 -12.02 -11.81
CA ARG A 264 -4.71 -11.05 -12.65
C ARG A 264 -4.76 -9.73 -11.92
N ILE A 265 -4.57 -8.64 -12.67
CA ILE A 265 -4.74 -7.31 -12.13
C ILE A 265 -6.24 -7.07 -11.94
N ALA A 266 -6.59 -6.48 -10.81
CA ALA A 266 -7.93 -6.01 -10.54
C ALA A 266 -7.84 -4.59 -9.98
N ILE A 267 -8.83 -3.78 -10.31
CA ILE A 267 -9.00 -2.46 -9.72
C ILE A 267 -10.11 -2.52 -8.68
N ALA A 268 -9.91 -1.84 -7.55
CA ALA A 268 -10.97 -1.68 -6.58
C ALA A 268 -12.15 -0.94 -7.24
N ALA A 269 -13.37 -1.40 -7.00
CA ALA A 269 -14.56 -0.68 -7.43
C ALA A 269 -14.57 0.76 -6.91
N GLU A 270 -15.06 1.67 -7.76
CA GLU A 270 -15.21 3.07 -7.37
C GLU A 270 -16.30 3.23 -6.31
N ILE A 271 -15.95 3.91 -5.23
CA ILE A 271 -16.86 4.27 -4.15
C ILE A 271 -16.99 5.80 -4.06
N PRO A 272 -18.17 6.32 -3.74
CA PRO A 272 -18.43 7.76 -3.78
C PRO A 272 -17.73 8.49 -2.64
N LYS A 273 -17.58 7.84 -1.48
CA LYS A 273 -16.91 8.37 -0.29
C LYS A 273 -16.12 7.28 0.38
N TRP A 274 -15.18 7.72 1.20
CA TRP A 274 -14.23 6.86 1.91
C TRP A 274 -14.47 6.84 3.40
N ILE A 275 -15.58 7.44 3.78
CA ILE A 275 -15.98 7.65 5.15
C ILE A 275 -17.38 7.04 5.27
N GLY A 276 -17.56 6.21 6.29
CA GLY A 276 -18.86 5.61 6.62
C GLY A 276 -19.88 6.68 7.03
N LYS A 277 -21.15 6.29 7.09
CA LYS A 277 -22.27 7.19 7.41
C LYS A 277 -22.09 7.86 8.78
N SER A 278 -21.48 7.16 9.74
CA SER A 278 -21.22 7.71 11.08
C SER A 278 -20.04 8.67 11.16
N SER A 279 -19.26 8.83 10.09
CA SER A 279 -17.99 9.57 10.08
C SER A 279 -16.91 9.04 11.03
N ARG A 280 -17.10 7.83 11.58
CA ARG A 280 -16.17 7.16 12.50
C ARG A 280 -15.51 5.91 11.90
N VAL A 281 -15.75 5.66 10.62
CA VAL A 281 -15.10 4.57 9.87
C VAL A 281 -14.52 5.16 8.60
N ILE A 282 -13.21 5.00 8.41
CA ILE A 282 -12.47 5.53 7.27
C ILE A 282 -11.85 4.36 6.51
N LEU A 283 -12.14 4.26 5.21
CA LEU A 283 -11.51 3.34 4.28
C LEU A 283 -10.22 3.96 3.75
N ILE A 284 -9.17 3.17 3.55
CA ILE A 284 -7.93 3.59 2.88
C ILE A 284 -7.73 2.78 1.59
N LYS A 285 -7.28 3.45 0.51
CA LYS A 285 -7.16 2.85 -0.84
C LYS A 285 -6.25 1.61 -0.80
N PRO A 286 -6.67 0.50 -1.39
CA PRO A 286 -5.79 -0.58 -1.79
C PRO A 286 -5.24 -0.29 -3.19
N LYS A 287 -4.49 0.80 -3.39
CA LYS A 287 -3.69 0.91 -4.63
C LYS A 287 -2.38 0.17 -4.43
N PHE A 288 -1.92 -0.51 -5.48
CA PHE A 288 -0.75 -1.37 -5.52
C PHE A 288 0.40 -0.85 -4.65
N THR A 289 1.00 -1.76 -3.88
CA THR A 289 1.85 -1.54 -2.68
C THR A 289 1.12 -1.03 -1.44
N ILE A 290 0.64 -2.01 -0.66
CA ILE A 290 0.12 -1.88 0.71
C ILE A 290 1.10 -1.15 1.66
N LEU A 291 2.34 -0.86 1.32
CA LEU A 291 3.23 -0.10 2.21
C LEU A 291 3.63 1.30 1.73
N SER A 292 3.72 1.53 0.42
CA SER A 292 3.92 2.88 -0.14
C SER A 292 2.76 3.81 0.23
N ILE A 293 1.55 3.28 0.16
CA ILE A 293 0.31 4.00 0.43
C ILE A 293 -0.02 3.96 1.91
N VAL A 294 0.32 2.92 2.67
CA VAL A 294 0.12 2.97 4.12
C VAL A 294 1.00 4.07 4.73
N ALA A 295 2.19 4.39 4.21
CA ALA A 295 2.93 5.56 4.67
C ALA A 295 2.34 6.89 4.15
N GLU A 296 1.96 7.01 2.87
CA GLU A 296 1.38 8.25 2.32
C GLU A 296 -0.02 8.54 2.87
N GLU A 297 -0.85 7.51 3.01
CA GLU A 297 -2.18 7.54 3.63
C GLU A 297 -2.10 7.49 5.15
N LEU A 298 -1.12 6.87 5.84
CA LEU A 298 -0.88 7.20 7.26
C LEU A 298 -0.44 8.65 7.38
N CYS A 299 0.36 9.20 6.47
CA CYS A 299 0.73 10.61 6.54
C CYS A 299 -0.47 11.52 6.28
N ARG A 300 -1.36 11.19 5.32
CA ARG A 300 -2.62 11.90 5.05
C ARG A 300 -3.70 11.61 6.10
N LEU A 301 -3.64 10.48 6.77
CA LEU A 301 -4.51 10.10 7.88
C LEU A 301 -3.98 10.68 9.18
N ILE A 302 -2.68 10.79 9.43
CA ILE A 302 -2.08 11.48 10.58
C ILE A 302 -2.20 12.98 10.37
N HIS A 303 -1.96 13.51 9.17
CA HIS A 303 -2.31 14.89 8.82
C HIS A 303 -3.81 15.09 8.83
N GLY A 304 -4.59 14.15 8.31
CA GLY A 304 -6.06 14.20 8.27
C GLY A 304 -6.66 14.08 9.67
N LEU A 305 -6.07 13.29 10.55
CA LEU A 305 -6.35 13.19 11.97
C LEU A 305 -5.91 14.47 12.64
N ARG A 306 -4.71 15.02 12.38
CA ARG A 306 -4.29 16.33 12.91
C ARG A 306 -5.20 17.46 12.44
N CYS A 307 -5.67 17.46 11.20
CA CYS A 307 -6.59 18.42 10.62
C CYS A 307 -8.02 18.21 11.15
N MET A 308 -8.48 16.97 11.26
CA MET A 308 -9.76 16.59 11.85
C MET A 308 -9.76 16.85 13.35
N PHE A 309 -8.64 16.66 14.07
CA PHE A 309 -8.47 17.00 15.48
C PHE A 309 -8.33 18.51 15.66
N SER A 310 -7.71 19.24 14.72
CA SER A 310 -7.74 20.70 14.67
C SER A 310 -9.16 21.22 14.45
N ALA A 311 -9.92 20.59 13.55
CA ALA A 311 -11.33 20.88 13.29
C ALA A 311 -12.24 20.48 14.47
N LEU A 312 -12.00 19.34 15.11
CA LEU A 312 -12.68 18.90 16.33
C LEU A 312 -12.33 19.83 17.49
N ARG A 313 -11.08 20.30 17.60
CA ARG A 313 -10.63 21.31 18.57
C ARG A 313 -11.36 22.62 18.34
N GLN A 314 -11.52 23.08 17.09
CA GLN A 314 -12.34 24.24 16.74
C GLN A 314 -13.82 24.03 17.07
N CYS A 315 -14.38 22.86 16.76
CA CYS A 315 -15.77 22.52 17.10
C CYS A 315 -16.03 22.42 18.61
N TYR A 316 -15.09 21.85 19.38
CA TYR A 316 -15.17 21.75 20.84
C TYR A 316 -14.95 23.11 21.52
N THR A 317 -14.01 23.94 21.03
CA THR A 317 -13.86 25.32 21.52
C THR A 317 -15.05 26.20 21.15
N HIS A 318 -15.70 25.98 19.99
CA HIS A 318 -16.96 26.65 19.65
C HIS A 318 -18.13 26.19 20.51
N LYS A 319 -18.26 24.90 20.81
CA LYS A 319 -19.29 24.38 21.73
C LYS A 319 -19.09 24.86 23.16
N LEU A 320 -17.85 24.94 23.66
CA LEU A 320 -17.54 25.54 24.96
C LEU A 320 -17.87 27.04 24.97
N ARG A 321 -17.54 27.80 23.91
CA ARG A 321 -17.95 29.21 23.80
C ARG A 321 -19.48 29.41 23.70
N TYR A 322 -20.21 28.43 23.17
CA TYR A 322 -21.68 28.47 23.11
C TYR A 322 -22.34 28.07 24.44
N LEU A 323 -21.74 27.11 25.17
CA LEU A 323 -22.18 26.71 26.51
C LEU A 323 -21.90 27.78 27.57
N PHE A 324 -20.82 28.56 27.44
CA PHE A 324 -20.52 29.70 28.32
C PHE A 324 -21.20 31.03 27.91
N LYS A 325 -21.97 31.08 26.81
CA LYS A 325 -22.73 32.28 26.40
C LYS A 325 -24.20 32.29 26.84
N ARG A 326 -24.69 31.25 27.51
CA ARG A 326 -26.02 31.23 28.15
C ARG A 326 -25.90 31.14 29.66
N SER A 327 -25.41 32.21 30.25
CA SER A 327 -25.61 32.51 31.68
C SER A 327 -25.82 34.00 31.77
N THR A 328 -27.09 34.39 31.70
CA THR A 328 -27.57 35.74 32.03
C THR A 328 -27.12 36.10 33.44
N PHE A 329 -26.25 37.10 33.56
CA PHE A 329 -26.16 37.94 34.74
C PHE A 329 -26.27 39.39 34.28
N SER A 330 -27.42 39.96 34.57
CA SER A 330 -27.74 41.37 34.42
C SER A 330 -27.10 42.15 35.56
N PHE A 331 -26.35 43.20 35.26
CA PHE A 331 -26.24 44.36 36.12
C PHE A 331 -26.47 45.62 35.28
N LEU A 332 -27.51 46.35 35.65
CA LEU A 332 -27.88 47.68 35.16
C LEU A 332 -26.94 48.72 35.80
N THR A 333 -26.39 49.64 35.01
CA THR A 333 -26.56 51.13 35.10
C THR A 333 -25.60 51.86 34.12
N PRO A 334 -25.88 53.14 33.78
CA PRO A 334 -25.82 53.63 32.40
C PRO A 334 -24.71 54.66 32.10
N GLY A 335 -24.47 54.92 30.81
CA GLY A 335 -24.13 56.26 30.33
C GLY A 335 -22.94 56.39 29.38
N LEU A 336 -23.19 57.14 28.30
CA LEU A 336 -22.27 57.93 27.46
C LEU A 336 -21.58 57.25 26.25
N ASP A 337 -22.33 57.32 25.15
CA ASP A 337 -22.03 58.08 23.92
C ASP A 337 -20.73 57.87 23.10
N SER A 338 -21.01 57.83 21.79
CA SER A 338 -20.16 58.21 20.64
C SER A 338 -19.14 57.15 20.20
N MET A 339 -18.80 56.94 18.92
CA MET A 339 -19.16 57.55 17.63
C MET A 339 -18.42 56.72 16.54
N TYR A 340 -18.94 56.67 15.31
CA TYR A 340 -18.26 56.32 14.03
C TYR A 340 -17.82 54.85 13.69
N SER A 341 -18.55 54.22 12.75
CA SER A 341 -18.25 53.89 11.32
C SER A 341 -16.79 53.54 10.84
N PRO A 342 -16.61 52.93 9.64
CA PRO A 342 -15.90 51.66 9.43
C PRO A 342 -14.69 51.77 8.46
N PHE A 343 -14.18 50.62 8.00
CA PHE A 343 -13.14 50.35 6.98
C PHE A 343 -11.69 50.20 7.48
N GLN A 344 -11.19 48.96 7.52
CA GLN A 344 -10.52 48.30 6.38
C GLN A 344 -10.48 46.79 6.57
#